data_AF-A0A4Y2TWI9-F1
#
_entry.id   AF-A0A4Y2TWI9-F1
#
_cell.length_a   1.000
_cell.length_b   1.000
_cell.length_c   1.000
_cell.angle_alpha   90.00
_cell.angle_beta   90.00
_cell.angle_gamma   90.00
#
_symmetry.space_group_name_H-M   'P 1'
#
loop_
_entity.id
_entity.type
_entity.pdbx_description
1 polymer ?
#
loop_
_entity_poly.entity_id
_entity_poly.type
_entity_poly.pdbx_seq_one_letter_code
_entity_poly.pdbx_strand_id
1 'polypeptide(L)' 'MTELCYFLTCLKANYHNVEYHNYSHALSHAQSMYWILKKTPGVFTELEMCRISKRVLAPVRGCSNGGVTLWPISEDGL' A
#
# COMPACT_ATOMS: atom_id res chain seq x y z
N MET A 1 12.22 -2.82 -16.12
CA MET A 1 11.46 -3.03 -14.87
C MET A 1 10.42 -1.93 -14.79
N THR A 2 9.15 -2.23 -14.52
CA THR A 2 8.07 -1.22 -14.48
C THR A 2 8.06 -0.47 -13.15
N GLU A 3 7.53 0.76 -13.13
CA GLU A 3 7.40 1.58 -11.91
C GLU A 3 6.67 0.84 -10.77
N LEU A 4 5.64 0.05 -11.10
CA LEU A 4 4.91 -0.76 -10.12
C LEU A 4 5.79 -1.87 -9.52
N CYS A 5 6.58 -2.57 -10.34
CA CYS A 5 7.49 -3.60 -9.84
C CYS A 5 8.59 -3.00 -8.97
N TYR A 6 9.10 -1.82 -9.32
CA TYR A 6 10.07 -1.09 -8.49
C TYR A 6 9.44 -0.71 -7.14
N PHE A 7 8.25 -0.12 -7.15
CA PHE A 7 7.50 0.21 -5.95
C PHE A 7 7.29 -1.00 -5.03
N LEU A 8 6.80 -2.13 -5.55
CA LEU A 8 6.57 -3.34 -4.76
C LEU A 8 7.86 -3.93 -4.19
N THR A 9 8.97 -3.83 -4.94
CA THR A 9 10.29 -4.29 -4.48
C THR A 9 10.81 -3.41 -3.34
N CYS A 10 10.73 -2.08 -3.48
CA CYS A 10 11.05 -1.15 -2.40
C CYS A 10 10.16 -1.37 -1.19
N LEU A 11 8.86 -1.59 -1.38
CA LEU A 11 7.91 -1.83 -0.30
C LEU A 11 8.31 -3.08 0.48
N LYS A 12 8.57 -4.21 -0.20
CA LYS A 12 9.03 -5.45 0.44
C LYS A 12 10.33 -5.26 1.23
N ALA A 13 11.28 -4.47 0.70
CA ALA A 13 12.55 -4.20 1.36
C ALA A 13 12.40 -3.37 2.66
N ASN A 14 11.33 -2.59 2.79
CA ASN A 14 11.07 -1.73 3.95
C ASN A 14 10.21 -2.39 5.05
N TYR A 15 9.66 -3.59 4.82
CA TYR A 15 8.98 -4.34 5.88
C TYR A 15 9.98 -5.11 6.73
N HIS A 16 9.87 -4.98 8.05
CA HIS A 16 10.68 -5.75 8.98
C HIS A 16 10.29 -7.23 9.03
N ASN A 17 11.26 -8.09 9.31
CA ASN A 17 11.02 -9.52 9.51
C ASN A 17 10.51 -9.77 10.94
N VAL A 18 9.21 -9.58 11.13
CA VAL A 18 8.49 -9.83 12.38
C VAL A 18 7.45 -10.92 12.19
N GLU A 19 7.03 -11.58 13.27
CA GLU A 19 6.14 -12.74 13.23
C GLU A 19 4.78 -12.42 12.58
N TYR A 20 4.20 -11.25 12.89
CA TYR A 20 2.86 -10.87 12.41
C TYR A 20 2.85 -9.69 11.43
N HIS A 21 3.38 -8.52 11.80
CA HIS A 21 3.35 -7.31 10.96
C HIS A 21 4.42 -7.27 9.86
N ASN A 22 4.53 -8.34 9.06
CA ASN A 22 5.48 -8.48 7.96
C ASN A 22 4.83 -8.20 6.59
N TYR A 23 5.65 -8.25 5.54
CA TYR A 23 5.20 -8.03 4.16
C TYR A 23 4.08 -8.99 3.73
N SER A 24 4.12 -10.25 4.15
CA SER A 24 3.11 -11.26 3.80
C SER A 24 1.74 -10.90 4.39
N HIS A 25 1.73 -10.41 5.63
CA HIS A 25 0.53 -9.94 6.29
C HIS A 25 -0.08 -8.71 5.60
N ALA A 26 0.75 -7.71 5.25
CA ALA A 26 0.30 -6.54 4.50
C ALA A 26 -0.27 -6.91 3.12
N LEU A 27 0.38 -7.84 2.40
CA LEU A 27 -0.11 -8.33 1.11
C LEU A 27 -1.45 -9.07 1.24
N SER A 28 -1.62 -9.85 2.30
CA SER A 28 -2.88 -10.55 2.60
C SER A 28 -4.03 -9.56 2.82
N HIS A 29 -3.79 -8.48 3.57
CA HIS A 29 -4.76 -7.39 3.72
C HIS A 29 -5.06 -6.70 2.37
N ALA A 30 -4.03 -6.40 1.57
CA ALA A 30 -4.22 -5.77 0.26
C ALA A 30 -5.04 -6.65 -0.69
N GLN A 31 -4.80 -7.97 -0.68
CA GLN A 31 -5.57 -8.94 -1.45
C GLN A 31 -7.03 -8.99 -0.99
N SER A 32 -7.29 -9.00 0.32
CA SER A 32 -8.66 -8.98 0.85
C SER A 32 -9.42 -7.72 0.40
N MET A 33 -8.75 -6.56 0.43
CA MET A 33 -9.30 -5.30 -0.01
C MET A 33 -9.57 -5.28 -1.52
N TYR A 34 -8.65 -5.80 -2.33
CA TYR A 34 -8.86 -5.95 -3.77
C TYR A 34 -10.13 -6.75 -4.09
N TRP A 35 -10.38 -7.85 -3.37
CA TRP A 35 -11.58 -8.64 -3.57
C TRP A 35 -12.87 -7.92 -3.19
N ILE A 36 -12.85 -7.10 -2.13
CA ILE A 36 -13.97 -6.24 -1.75
C ILE A 36 -14.27 -5.26 -2.90
N LEU A 37 -13.25 -4.50 -3.32
CA LEU A 37 -13.38 -3.51 -4.38
C LEU A 37 -13.87 -4.14 -5.70
N LYS A 38 -13.39 -5.33 -6.05
CA LYS A 38 -13.83 -6.08 -7.24
C LYS A 38 -15.30 -6.51 -7.15
N LYS A 39 -15.80 -6.85 -5.96
CA LYS A 39 -17.18 -7.31 -5.75
C LYS A 39 -18.18 -6.17 -5.57
N THR A 40 -17.72 -4.93 -5.42
CA THR A 40 -18.57 -3.74 -5.25
C THR A 40 -18.40 -2.75 -6.43
N PRO A 41 -18.73 -3.14 -7.67
CA PRO A 41 -18.63 -2.23 -8.81
C PRO A 41 -19.61 -1.04 -8.65
N GLY A 42 -19.17 0.16 -9.00
CA GLY A 42 -19.98 1.38 -8.96
C GLY A 42 -20.14 2.03 -7.58
N VAL A 43 -19.55 1.45 -6.52
CA VAL A 43 -19.56 2.04 -5.17
C VAL A 43 -18.38 2.98 -4.96
N PHE A 44 -17.21 2.64 -5.50
CA PHE A 44 -15.98 3.42 -5.37
C PHE A 44 -15.55 3.98 -6.71
N THR A 45 -15.06 5.21 -6.72
CA THR A 45 -14.37 5.81 -7.87
C THR A 45 -12.99 5.17 -8.04
N GLU A 46 -12.42 5.25 -9.25
CA GLU A 46 -11.08 4.73 -9.52
C GLU A 46 -10.01 5.33 -8.60
N LEU A 47 -10.18 6.61 -8.24
CA LEU A 47 -9.29 7.34 -7.35
C LEU A 47 -9.38 6.84 -5.90
N GLU A 48 -10.59 6.52 -5.42
CA GLU A 48 -10.79 5.87 -4.12
C GLU A 48 -10.20 4.46 -4.09
N MET A 49 -10.43 3.66 -5.13
CA MET A 49 -9.85 2.31 -5.24
C MET A 49 -8.32 2.33 -5.18
N CYS A 50 -7.69 3.30 -5.85
CA CYS A 50 -6.25 3.52 -5.82
C CYS A 50 -5.76 3.92 -4.42
N ARG A 51 -6.43 4.90 -3.78
CA ARG A 51 -6.08 5.37 -2.42
C ARG A 51 -6.23 4.27 -1.37
N ILE A 52 -7.33 3.51 -1.42
CA ILE A 52 -7.60 2.39 -0.53
C ILE A 52 -6.50 1.33 -0.68
N SER A 53 -6.19 0.93 -1.92
CA SER A 53 -5.15 -0.08 -2.18
C SER A 53 -3.77 0.35 -1.70
N LYS A 54 -3.40 1.62 -1.88
CA LYS A 54 -2.12 2.18 -1.41
C LYS A 54 -2.04 2.27 0.11
N ARG A 55 -3.14 2.60 0.78
CA ARG A 55 -3.17 2.77 2.25
C ARG A 55 -3.04 1.44 2.99
N VAL A 56 -3.54 0.36 2.41
CA VAL A 56 -3.39 -0.99 2.99
C VAL A 56 -1.93 -1.46 2.96
N LEU A 57 -1.16 -1.05 1.95
CA LEU A 57 0.26 -1.38 1.84
C LEU A 57 1.18 -0.39 2.56
N ALA A 58 0.65 0.73 3.07
CA ALA A 58 1.43 1.72 3.78
C ALA A 58 2.00 1.11 5.07
N PRO A 59 3.33 1.20 5.31
CA PRO A 59 3.92 0.69 6.53
C PRO A 59 3.31 1.44 7.73
N VAL A 60 3.02 0.69 8.80
CA VAL A 60 2.46 1.22 10.05
C VAL A 60 3.40 2.33 10.55
N ARG A 61 2.87 3.55 10.73
CA ARG A 61 3.61 4.68 11.32
C ARG A 61 4.00 4.30 12.76
N GLY A 62 5.21 3.77 12.90
CA GLY A 62 5.78 3.34 14.18
C GLY A 62 7.30 3.11 14.11
N CYS A 63 7.89 2.89 12.93
CA CYS A 63 9.35 2.86 12.79
C CYS A 63 9.91 4.24 12.44
N SER A 64 10.16 5.04 13.47
CA SER A 64 11.11 6.14 13.40
C SER A 64 12.51 5.54 13.29
N ASN A 65 13.12 5.60 12.10
CA ASN A 65 14.54 5.90 11.89
C ASN A 65 14.91 5.72 10.41
N GLY A 66 15.29 6.85 9.78
CA GLY A 66 16.16 6.85 8.61
C GLY A 66 15.50 6.60 7.26
N GLY A 67 14.94 7.66 6.68
CA GLY A 67 15.15 7.93 5.25
C GLY A 67 14.55 6.95 4.24
N VAL A 68 13.23 6.78 4.24
CA VAL A 68 12.48 6.65 2.99
C VAL A 68 11.25 7.51 3.14
N THR A 69 11.24 8.66 2.48
CA THR A 69 10.07 9.50 2.33
C THR A 69 8.97 8.60 1.77
N LEU A 70 8.01 8.20 2.61
CA LEU A 70 6.71 7.75 2.13
C LEU A 70 6.29 8.82 1.13
N TRP A 71 6.04 8.40 -0.11
CA TRP A 71 5.56 9.23 -1.19
C TRP A 71 4.74 10.39 -0.66
N PRO A 72 5.05 11.65 -1.02
CA PRO A 72 4.07 12.69 -0.81
C PRO A 72 2.79 12.17 -1.46
N ILE A 73 1.75 12.04 -0.66
CA ILE A 73 0.41 12.18 -1.20
C ILE A 73 0.50 13.53 -1.89
N SER A 74 0.65 13.55 -3.21
CA SER A 74 0.41 14.77 -3.98
C SER A 74 -1.03 15.12 -3.63
N GLU A 75 -1.16 16.11 -2.75
CA GLU A 75 -2.39 16.82 -2.44
C GLU A 75 -2.68 17.81 -3.57
N ASP A 76 -2.66 17.32 -4.81
CA ASP A 76 -3.14 18.05 -5.97
C ASP A 76 -4.23 17.13 -6.55
N GLY A 77 -5.52 17.30 -6.28
CA GLY A 77 -6.18 18.54 -5.93
C GLY A 77 -6.46 19.41 -7.16
N LEU A 78 -6.42 18.84 -8.38
CA LEU A 78 -7.13 19.29 -9.59
C LEU A 78 -7.09 18.20 -10.68
#